data_AF-A0A374ICF9-F1
#
_entry.id   AF-A0A374ICF9-F1
#
_cell.length_a   1.000
_cell.length_b   1.000
_cell.length_c   1.000
_cell.angle_alpha   90.00
_cell.angle_beta   90.00
_cell.angle_gamma   90.00
#
_symmetry.space_group_name_H-M   'P 1'
#
loop_
_entity.id
_entity.type
_entity.pdbx_description
1 polymer ?
#
loop_
_entity_poly.entity_id
_entity_poly.type
_entity_poly.pdbx_seq_one_letter_code
_entity_poly.pdbx_strand_id
1 'polypeptide(L)'
;MAKIIDGKKISAEIKEELKTEVAAYAAQGKKCALAVIQVGADPASSVYVRNKKKACAYIGIESLSYELPEETTEEELLALIQKLNDNPDVHGILCQLPLPKHICEDHVIQAIDPQKDVDGFHPQNVGALVVGKKGFVSCTPAGIIQLLKRSNIEIAGKHCVVIGRSNIVGKPMALLMLRENATVTICHSRTENLKEICKEADILIVAIGKPRYIGADYIKEGAVVIDVGIHRNEENKLCGDVRFEEAEQIASYITPVPGGVGPMTIAMLMHNCVDAMKLYS
;
A
#
# COMPACT_ATOMS: atom_id res chain seq x y z
N MET A 1 22.38 2.14 -16.95
CA MET A 1 21.93 1.76 -15.59
C MET A 1 20.78 2.66 -15.20
N ALA A 2 19.71 2.06 -14.68
CA ALA A 2 18.50 2.74 -14.25
C ALA A 2 18.74 3.66 -13.05
N LYS A 3 17.94 4.72 -12.92
CA LYS A 3 17.88 5.54 -11.70
C LYS A 3 17.06 4.83 -10.63
N ILE A 4 17.57 4.81 -9.41
CA ILE A 4 16.87 4.20 -8.28
C ILE A 4 15.75 5.12 -7.79
N ILE A 5 14.53 4.58 -7.71
CA ILE A 5 13.40 5.19 -7.02
C ILE A 5 13.51 4.84 -5.53
N ASP A 6 14.10 5.73 -4.75
CA ASP A 6 14.36 5.53 -3.32
C ASP A 6 13.11 5.80 -2.47
N GLY A 7 12.32 4.75 -2.26
CA GLY A 7 11.11 4.84 -1.44
C GLY A 7 11.39 4.99 0.06
N LYS A 8 12.58 4.65 0.57
CA LYS A 8 12.94 4.95 1.97
C LYS A 8 13.09 6.46 2.16
N LYS A 9 13.81 7.10 1.24
CA LYS A 9 13.97 8.57 1.24
C LYS A 9 12.62 9.27 1.12
N ILE A 10 11.82 8.91 0.11
CA ILE A 10 10.52 9.54 -0.13
C ILE A 10 9.55 9.30 1.05
N SER A 11 9.54 8.10 1.64
CA SER A 11 8.75 7.79 2.84
C SER A 11 9.16 8.65 4.04
N ALA A 12 10.47 8.92 4.21
CA ALA A 12 10.96 9.78 5.27
C ALA A 12 10.50 11.23 5.08
N GLU A 13 10.60 11.77 3.86
CA GLU A 13 10.12 13.11 3.52
C GLU A 13 8.62 13.28 3.84
N ILE A 14 7.78 12.34 3.40
CA ILE A 14 6.34 12.36 3.67
C ILE A 14 6.06 12.33 5.19
N LYS A 15 6.77 11.50 5.95
CA LYS A 15 6.57 11.44 7.41
C LYS A 15 6.99 12.73 8.11
N GLU A 16 8.02 13.43 7.63
CA GLU A 16 8.40 14.75 8.17
C GLU A 16 7.34 15.83 7.88
N GLU A 17 6.79 15.82 6.66
CA GLU A 17 5.67 16.69 6.28
C GLU A 17 4.45 16.43 7.19
N LEU A 18 4.07 15.16 7.36
CA LEU A 18 2.96 14.74 8.22
C LEU A 18 3.19 15.08 9.69
N LYS A 19 4.41 14.93 10.20
CA LYS A 19 4.76 15.31 11.57
C LYS A 19 4.54 16.80 11.83
N THR A 20 4.93 17.64 10.87
CA THR A 20 4.72 19.08 10.93
C THR A 20 3.22 19.41 10.92
N GLU A 21 2.47 18.75 10.05
CA GLU A 21 1.02 18.91 9.93
C GLU A 21 0.27 18.47 11.20
N VAL A 22 0.61 17.29 11.76
CA VAL A 22 0.02 16.79 13.00
C VAL A 22 0.31 17.71 14.18
N ALA A 23 1.53 18.25 14.29
CA ALA A 23 1.86 19.22 15.34
C ALA A 23 0.99 20.49 15.24
N ALA A 24 0.71 20.97 14.02
CA ALA A 24 -0.17 22.11 13.79
C ALA A 24 -1.63 21.83 14.18
N TYR A 25 -2.12 20.60 13.94
CA TYR A 25 -3.46 20.17 14.37
C TYR A 25 -3.55 19.95 15.88
N ALA A 26 -2.51 19.38 16.50
CA ALA A 26 -2.43 19.22 17.94
C ALA A 26 -2.48 20.57 18.68
N ALA A 27 -1.84 21.61 18.13
CA ALA A 27 -1.92 22.97 18.66
C ALA A 27 -3.35 23.57 18.61
N GLN A 28 -4.22 23.03 17.75
CA GLN A 28 -5.64 23.38 17.66
C GLN A 28 -6.54 22.49 18.55
N GLY A 29 -5.94 21.58 19.34
CA GLY A 29 -6.66 20.65 20.19
C GLY A 29 -7.20 19.40 19.46
N LYS A 30 -6.87 19.21 18.17
CA LYS A 30 -7.24 18.00 17.45
C LYS A 30 -6.30 16.85 17.81
N LYS A 31 -6.85 15.64 17.90
CA LYS A 31 -6.10 14.41 18.17
C LYS A 31 -6.39 13.39 17.07
N CYS A 32 -5.48 12.45 16.88
CA CYS A 32 -5.66 11.33 15.97
C CYS A 32 -5.16 10.06 16.64
N ALA A 33 -5.95 8.99 16.53
CA ALA A 33 -5.56 7.66 16.98
C ALA A 33 -5.81 6.63 15.89
N LEU A 34 -4.80 5.77 15.65
CA LEU A 34 -4.90 4.59 14.81
C LEU A 34 -5.04 3.34 15.68
N ALA A 35 -6.13 2.62 15.52
CA ALA A 35 -6.30 1.29 16.08
C ALA A 35 -5.75 0.23 15.12
N VAL A 36 -4.78 -0.55 15.59
CA VAL A 36 -4.15 -1.65 14.85
C VAL A 36 -4.53 -2.96 15.51
N ILE A 37 -5.24 -3.81 14.77
CA ILE A 37 -5.67 -5.14 15.21
C ILE A 37 -4.78 -6.18 14.53
N GLN A 38 -4.21 -7.09 15.30
CA GLN A 38 -3.47 -8.26 14.83
C GLN A 38 -4.11 -9.51 15.45
N VAL A 39 -4.45 -10.49 14.62
CA VAL A 39 -4.95 -11.79 15.08
C VAL A 39 -3.88 -12.85 14.81
N GLY A 40 -3.46 -13.55 15.87
CA GLY A 40 -2.35 -14.50 15.82
C GLY A 40 -0.96 -13.84 15.82
N ALA A 41 0.07 -14.68 15.69
CA ALA A 41 1.45 -14.30 15.91
C ALA A 41 2.36 -14.51 14.69
N ASP A 42 1.88 -14.23 13.48
CA ASP A 42 2.72 -14.32 12.28
C ASP A 42 3.96 -13.39 12.42
N PRO A 43 5.19 -13.91 12.27
CA PRO A 43 6.40 -13.12 12.47
C PRO A 43 6.53 -11.94 11.49
N ALA A 44 6.04 -12.06 10.26
CA ALA A 44 6.09 -10.99 9.28
C ALA A 44 5.09 -9.88 9.66
N SER A 45 3.86 -10.24 10.00
CA SER A 45 2.82 -9.31 10.50
C SER A 45 3.31 -8.53 11.72
N SER A 46 3.98 -9.20 12.67
CA SER A 46 4.48 -8.59 13.90
C SER A 46 5.54 -7.51 13.64
N VAL A 47 6.37 -7.67 12.62
CA VAL A 47 7.34 -6.64 12.19
C VAL A 47 6.61 -5.43 11.57
N TYR A 48 5.58 -5.67 10.74
CA TYR A 48 4.78 -4.60 10.15
C TYR A 48 4.05 -3.78 11.21
N VAL A 49 3.37 -4.43 12.16
CA VAL A 49 2.66 -3.76 13.26
C VAL A 49 3.61 -2.91 14.09
N ARG A 50 4.80 -3.43 14.42
CA ARG A 50 5.84 -2.67 15.13
C ARG A 50 6.29 -1.43 14.35
N ASN A 51 6.45 -1.54 13.03
CA ASN A 51 6.84 -0.41 12.20
C ASN A 51 5.73 0.64 12.09
N LYS A 52 4.45 0.23 12.06
CA LYS A 52 3.29 1.14 12.10
C LYS A 52 3.26 1.91 13.42
N LYS A 53 3.41 1.22 14.57
CA LYS A 53 3.49 1.86 15.89
C LYS A 53 4.62 2.90 15.96
N LYS A 54 5.79 2.58 15.43
CA LYS A 54 6.92 3.52 15.34
C LYS A 54 6.59 4.73 14.46
N ALA A 55 5.92 4.52 13.33
CA ALA A 55 5.52 5.61 12.44
C ALA A 55 4.49 6.53 13.11
N CYS A 56 3.49 5.99 13.81
CA CYS A 56 2.52 6.78 14.59
C CYS A 56 3.23 7.69 15.59
N ALA A 57 4.10 7.10 16.43
CA ALA A 57 4.88 7.84 17.42
C ALA A 57 5.78 8.91 16.78
N TYR A 58 6.34 8.62 15.60
CA TYR A 58 7.21 9.54 14.88
C TYR A 58 6.48 10.79 14.39
N ILE A 59 5.27 10.63 13.84
CA ILE A 59 4.46 11.74 13.35
C ILE A 59 3.61 12.41 14.43
N GLY A 60 3.54 11.81 15.63
CA GLY A 60 2.82 12.38 16.78
C GLY A 60 1.34 12.00 16.87
N ILE A 61 0.93 10.86 16.30
CA ILE A 61 -0.42 10.30 16.48
C ILE A 61 -0.42 9.13 17.45
N GLU A 62 -1.55 8.90 18.11
CA GLU A 62 -1.72 7.78 19.03
C GLU A 62 -1.87 6.45 18.28
N SER A 63 -1.33 5.38 18.86
CA SER A 63 -1.43 4.02 18.31
C SER A 63 -2.01 3.10 19.38
N LEU A 64 -3.22 2.62 19.14
CA LEU A 64 -3.87 1.60 19.96
C LEU A 64 -3.57 0.24 19.33
N SER A 65 -3.00 -0.69 20.10
CA SER A 65 -2.64 -2.02 19.60
C SER A 65 -3.50 -3.09 20.26
N TYR A 66 -4.14 -3.91 19.44
CA TYR A 66 -4.98 -5.03 19.85
C TYR A 66 -4.36 -6.31 19.30
N GLU A 67 -3.62 -7.02 20.14
CA GLU A 67 -3.03 -8.32 19.81
C GLU A 67 -3.99 -9.40 20.33
N LEU A 68 -4.69 -10.03 19.39
CA LEU A 68 -5.66 -11.08 19.63
C LEU A 68 -5.02 -12.44 19.33
N PRO A 69 -5.36 -13.48 20.09
CA PRO A 69 -4.79 -14.80 19.85
C PRO A 69 -5.33 -15.43 18.54
N GLU A 70 -4.67 -16.48 18.05
CA GLU A 70 -5.04 -17.08 16.75
C GLU A 70 -6.45 -17.69 16.79
N GLU A 71 -6.88 -18.21 17.94
CA GLU A 71 -8.19 -18.81 18.17
C GLU A 71 -9.37 -17.83 18.24
N THR A 72 -9.13 -16.52 18.21
CA THR A 72 -10.20 -15.50 18.21
C THR A 72 -11.23 -15.79 17.14
N THR A 73 -12.52 -15.73 17.50
CA THR A 73 -13.60 -15.99 16.55
C THR A 73 -13.87 -14.77 15.67
N GLU A 74 -14.53 -15.00 14.54
CA GLU A 74 -14.97 -13.90 13.67
C GLU A 74 -15.91 -12.95 14.44
N GLU A 75 -16.85 -13.48 15.23
CA GLU A 75 -17.78 -12.65 16.02
C GLU A 75 -17.05 -11.75 17.03
N GLU A 76 -16.03 -12.28 17.71
CA GLU A 76 -15.23 -11.51 18.67
C GLU A 76 -14.48 -10.36 17.99
N LEU A 77 -13.89 -10.64 16.82
CA LEU A 77 -13.18 -9.62 16.03
C LEU A 77 -14.14 -8.54 15.50
N LEU A 78 -15.31 -8.94 14.98
CA LEU A 78 -16.34 -8.01 14.51
C LEU A 78 -16.88 -7.13 15.65
N ALA A 79 -17.08 -7.70 16.85
CA ALA A 79 -17.48 -6.94 18.02
C ALA A 79 -16.44 -5.89 18.44
N LEU A 80 -15.14 -6.24 18.37
CA LEU A 80 -14.06 -5.27 18.61
C LEU A 80 -14.08 -4.14 17.56
N ILE A 81 -14.22 -4.48 16.27
CA ILE A 81 -14.28 -3.49 15.20
C ILE A 81 -15.46 -2.54 15.40
N GLN A 82 -16.63 -3.06 15.77
CA GLN A 82 -17.79 -2.23 16.07
C GLN A 82 -17.51 -1.25 17.23
N LYS A 83 -16.90 -1.73 18.32
CA LYS A 83 -16.48 -0.86 19.42
C LYS A 83 -15.52 0.25 18.99
N LEU A 84 -14.63 -0.02 18.03
CA LEU A 84 -13.69 0.96 17.49
C LEU A 84 -14.36 1.93 16.51
N ASN A 85 -15.35 1.48 15.73
CA ASN A 85 -16.18 2.34 14.89
C ASN A 85 -16.94 3.37 15.75
N ASP A 86 -17.51 2.92 16.87
CA ASP A 86 -18.29 3.77 17.77
C ASP A 86 -17.43 4.68 18.66
N ASN A 87 -16.11 4.46 18.71
CA ASN A 87 -15.20 5.27 19.53
C ASN A 87 -14.80 6.57 18.80
N PRO A 88 -15.24 7.76 19.25
CA PRO A 88 -14.91 9.04 18.60
C PRO A 88 -13.42 9.41 18.70
N ASP A 89 -12.66 8.82 19.63
CA ASP A 89 -11.22 9.06 19.74
C ASP A 89 -10.41 8.27 18.69
N VAL A 90 -11.02 7.28 18.04
CA VAL A 90 -10.39 6.45 16.99
C VAL A 90 -10.73 7.00 15.61
N HIS A 91 -9.69 7.34 14.85
CA HIS A 91 -9.80 8.00 13.55
C HIS A 91 -9.45 7.06 12.39
N GLY A 92 -8.66 6.03 12.67
CA GLY A 92 -8.33 4.98 11.71
C GLY A 92 -8.36 3.61 12.37
N ILE A 93 -8.81 2.62 11.63
CA ILE A 93 -8.79 1.21 12.01
C ILE A 93 -8.05 0.45 10.92
N LEU A 94 -7.11 -0.39 11.34
CA LEU A 94 -6.42 -1.33 10.47
C LEU A 94 -6.48 -2.72 11.09
N CYS A 95 -7.03 -3.68 10.35
CA CYS A 95 -6.89 -5.10 10.66
C CYS A 95 -5.75 -5.69 9.82
N GLN A 96 -4.72 -6.23 10.46
CA GLN A 96 -3.53 -6.73 9.79
C GLN A 96 -3.82 -8.09 9.11
N LEU A 97 -3.65 -8.13 7.79
CA LEU A 97 -3.76 -9.34 6.97
C LEU A 97 -2.41 -10.07 6.85
N PRO A 98 -2.40 -11.39 6.57
CA PRO A 98 -3.56 -12.28 6.45
C PRO A 98 -4.18 -12.62 7.80
N LEU A 99 -5.47 -12.95 7.80
CA LEU A 99 -6.16 -13.46 8.99
C LEU A 99 -6.07 -14.99 9.09
N PRO A 100 -6.28 -15.57 10.29
CA PRO A 100 -6.47 -17.01 10.43
C PRO A 100 -7.56 -17.56 9.51
N LYS A 101 -7.39 -18.79 9.02
CA LYS A 101 -8.24 -19.37 7.96
C LYS A 101 -9.72 -19.51 8.32
N HIS A 102 -10.08 -19.50 9.60
CA HIS A 102 -11.46 -19.57 10.06
C HIS A 102 -12.17 -18.21 10.09
N ILE A 103 -11.48 -17.11 9.80
CA ILE A 103 -12.06 -15.76 9.74
C ILE A 103 -12.15 -15.31 8.28
N CYS A 104 -13.31 -14.82 7.88
CA CYS A 104 -13.54 -14.24 6.57
C CYS A 104 -12.98 -12.81 6.49
N GLU A 105 -11.89 -12.61 5.75
CA GLU A 105 -11.27 -11.29 5.54
C GLU A 105 -12.27 -10.27 4.98
N ASP A 106 -13.15 -10.68 4.07
CA ASP A 106 -14.14 -9.78 3.45
C ASP A 106 -15.18 -9.27 4.46
N HIS A 107 -15.58 -10.07 5.45
CA HIS A 107 -16.49 -9.63 6.51
C HIS A 107 -15.80 -8.60 7.41
N VAL A 108 -14.54 -8.85 7.76
CA VAL A 108 -13.73 -7.95 8.59
C VAL A 108 -13.51 -6.61 7.89
N ILE A 109 -13.14 -6.62 6.61
CA ILE A 109 -12.94 -5.39 5.81
C ILE A 109 -14.25 -4.58 5.73
N GLN A 110 -15.38 -5.24 5.51
CA GLN A 110 -16.70 -4.56 5.42
C GLN A 110 -17.22 -4.05 6.76
N ALA A 111 -16.75 -4.61 7.87
CA ALA A 111 -17.16 -4.17 9.21
C ALA A 111 -16.49 -2.87 9.64
N ILE A 112 -15.35 -2.50 9.06
CA ILE A 112 -14.67 -1.24 9.36
C ILE A 112 -15.46 -0.09 8.72
N ASP A 113 -15.81 0.94 9.50
CA ASP A 113 -16.47 2.13 8.95
C ASP A 113 -15.63 2.72 7.81
N PRO A 114 -16.19 2.98 6.62
CA PRO A 114 -15.49 3.60 5.50
C PRO A 114 -14.73 4.89 5.86
N GLN A 115 -15.21 5.66 6.84
CA GLN A 115 -14.59 6.90 7.34
C GLN A 115 -13.40 6.64 8.27
N LYS A 116 -13.21 5.40 8.73
CA LYS A 116 -12.05 4.94 9.52
C LYS A 116 -11.19 3.90 8.79
N ASP A 117 -11.60 3.47 7.59
CA ASP A 117 -10.85 2.54 6.73
C ASP A 117 -9.63 3.25 6.09
N VAL A 118 -8.62 3.52 6.92
CA VAL A 118 -7.38 4.19 6.51
C VAL A 118 -6.48 3.30 5.64
N ASP A 119 -6.78 2.01 5.50
CA ASP A 119 -6.12 1.13 4.53
C ASP A 119 -6.81 1.13 3.16
N GLY A 120 -8.01 1.71 3.06
CA GLY A 120 -8.73 1.94 1.80
C GLY A 120 -9.20 0.66 1.12
N PHE A 121 -9.60 -0.35 1.89
CA PHE A 121 -10.07 -1.64 1.37
C PHE A 121 -11.59 -1.80 1.41
N HIS A 122 -12.30 -0.97 2.16
CA HIS A 122 -13.75 -1.02 2.27
C HIS A 122 -14.37 -0.80 0.88
N PRO A 123 -15.35 -1.64 0.45
CA PRO A 123 -15.95 -1.54 -0.88
C PRO A 123 -16.51 -0.17 -1.24
N GLN A 124 -16.99 0.60 -0.24
CA GLN A 124 -17.43 1.99 -0.46
C GLN A 124 -16.27 2.93 -0.84
N ASN A 125 -15.09 2.78 -0.22
CA ASN A 125 -13.89 3.56 -0.56
C ASN A 125 -13.37 3.17 -1.95
N VAL A 126 -13.36 1.87 -2.26
CA VAL A 126 -13.04 1.37 -3.61
C VAL A 126 -14.03 1.90 -4.64
N GLY A 127 -15.33 1.87 -4.34
CA GLY A 127 -16.37 2.42 -5.19
C GLY A 127 -16.20 3.93 -5.40
N ALA A 128 -15.86 4.68 -4.34
CA ALA A 128 -15.58 6.11 -4.41
C ALA A 128 -14.40 6.39 -5.36
N LEU A 129 -13.31 5.60 -5.28
CA LEU A 129 -12.19 5.70 -6.22
C LEU A 129 -12.65 5.51 -7.68
N VAL A 130 -13.48 4.49 -7.94
CA VAL A 130 -13.98 4.18 -9.30
C VAL A 130 -14.78 5.35 -9.89
N VAL A 131 -15.66 5.96 -9.10
CA VAL A 131 -16.52 7.06 -9.56
C VAL A 131 -15.88 8.45 -9.42
N GLY A 132 -14.60 8.52 -9.02
CA GLY A 132 -13.89 9.78 -8.84
C GLY A 132 -14.36 10.63 -7.64
N LYS A 133 -14.98 10.02 -6.64
CA LYS A 133 -15.37 10.67 -5.38
C LYS A 133 -14.23 10.62 -4.36
N LYS A 134 -14.33 11.49 -3.35
CA LYS A 134 -13.43 11.46 -2.19
C LYS A 134 -13.68 10.19 -1.36
N GLY A 135 -12.61 9.62 -0.84
CA GLY A 135 -12.59 8.42 -0.01
C GLY A 135 -11.13 7.99 0.19
N PHE A 136 -10.89 7.07 1.11
CA PHE A 136 -9.54 6.52 1.29
C PHE A 136 -9.16 5.64 0.11
N VAL A 137 -7.87 5.66 -0.22
CA VAL A 137 -7.29 4.85 -1.28
C VAL A 137 -6.27 3.91 -0.70
N SER A 138 -6.18 2.71 -1.28
CA SER A 138 -5.27 1.66 -0.82
C SER A 138 -3.82 2.18 -0.71
N CYS A 139 -3.21 1.95 0.45
CA CYS A 139 -1.94 2.58 0.82
C CYS A 139 -0.79 2.27 -0.15
N THR A 140 -0.67 1.01 -0.58
CA THR A 140 0.39 0.59 -1.51
C THR A 140 0.25 1.27 -2.88
N PRO A 141 -0.90 1.20 -3.57
CA PRO A 141 -1.14 1.96 -4.79
C PRO A 141 -0.93 3.48 -4.65
N ALA A 142 -1.42 4.09 -3.58
CA ALA A 142 -1.22 5.52 -3.32
C ALA A 142 0.28 5.86 -3.16
N GLY A 143 1.03 4.96 -2.51
CA GLY A 143 2.47 5.07 -2.33
C GLY A 143 3.22 5.04 -3.66
N ILE A 144 2.81 4.15 -4.58
CA ILE A 144 3.39 4.08 -5.93
C ILE A 144 3.16 5.38 -6.70
N ILE A 145 1.97 5.99 -6.62
CA ILE A 145 1.73 7.31 -7.23
C ILE A 145 2.68 8.36 -6.66
N GLN A 146 2.91 8.38 -5.34
CA GLN A 146 3.86 9.31 -4.72
C GLN A 146 5.29 9.05 -5.17
N LEU A 147 5.71 7.78 -5.31
CA LEU A 147 7.04 7.44 -5.83
C LEU A 147 7.25 8.01 -7.23
N LEU A 148 6.27 7.82 -8.13
CA LEU A 148 6.34 8.32 -9.50
C LEU A 148 6.40 9.85 -9.52
N LYS A 149 5.47 10.53 -8.83
CA LYS A 149 5.40 12.00 -8.79
C LYS A 149 6.65 12.64 -8.19
N ARG A 150 7.11 12.17 -7.03
CA ARG A 150 8.28 12.73 -6.34
C ARG A 150 9.61 12.38 -7.03
N SER A 151 9.60 11.39 -7.93
CA SER A 151 10.72 11.11 -8.82
C SER A 151 10.65 11.89 -10.14
N ASN A 152 9.69 12.82 -10.29
CA ASN A 152 9.42 13.57 -11.52
C ASN A 152 9.18 12.68 -12.75
N ILE A 153 8.51 11.54 -12.55
CA ILE A 153 8.12 10.64 -13.62
C ILE A 153 6.73 11.04 -14.11
N GLU A 154 6.63 11.41 -15.38
CA GLU A 154 5.35 11.74 -16.02
C GLU A 154 4.49 10.49 -16.18
N ILE A 155 3.25 10.55 -15.66
CA ILE A 155 2.27 9.45 -15.75
C ILE A 155 1.28 9.69 -16.90
N ALA A 156 0.89 10.94 -17.11
CA ALA A 156 -0.11 11.30 -18.12
C ALA A 156 0.34 10.88 -19.52
N GLY A 157 -0.55 10.23 -20.27
CA GLY A 157 -0.30 9.75 -21.63
C GLY A 157 0.63 8.54 -21.74
N LYS A 158 1.19 8.03 -20.63
CA LYS A 158 2.02 6.82 -20.64
C LYS A 158 1.18 5.55 -20.66
N HIS A 159 1.73 4.50 -21.27
CA HIS A 159 1.15 3.16 -21.17
C HIS A 159 1.66 2.47 -19.90
N CYS A 160 0.75 2.28 -18.94
CA CYS A 160 1.01 1.52 -17.73
C CYS A 160 0.49 0.09 -17.86
N VAL A 161 1.37 -0.89 -17.61
CA VAL A 161 1.00 -2.29 -17.46
C VAL A 161 1.09 -2.68 -16.00
N VAL A 162 -0.02 -3.12 -15.42
CA VAL A 162 -0.09 -3.64 -14.04
C VAL A 162 -0.18 -5.16 -14.11
N ILE A 163 0.84 -5.87 -13.62
CA ILE A 163 0.81 -7.33 -13.51
C ILE A 163 0.35 -7.72 -12.12
N GLY A 164 -0.84 -8.29 -12.03
CA GLY A 164 -1.52 -8.62 -10.77
C GLY A 164 -2.85 -7.89 -10.67
N ARG A 165 -3.88 -8.60 -10.17
CA ARG A 165 -5.27 -8.10 -10.07
C ARG A 165 -5.88 -8.29 -8.69
N SER A 166 -5.04 -8.28 -7.65
CA SER A 166 -5.51 -8.35 -6.26
C SER A 166 -6.42 -7.15 -5.94
N ASN A 167 -7.32 -7.33 -4.99
CA ASN A 167 -8.24 -6.27 -4.56
C ASN A 167 -7.51 -5.14 -3.82
N ILE A 168 -6.38 -5.43 -3.18
CA ILE A 168 -5.63 -4.48 -2.35
C ILE A 168 -4.49 -3.75 -3.06
N VAL A 169 -4.04 -4.26 -4.22
CA VAL A 169 -2.96 -3.63 -5.01
C VAL A 169 -3.35 -3.50 -6.47
N GLY A 170 -3.51 -4.61 -7.20
CA GLY A 170 -3.58 -4.58 -8.66
C GLY A 170 -4.74 -3.75 -9.23
N LYS A 171 -5.97 -4.02 -8.77
CA LYS A 171 -7.16 -3.28 -9.20
C LYS A 171 -7.12 -1.79 -8.81
N PRO A 172 -6.89 -1.42 -7.54
CA PRO A 172 -6.81 0.00 -7.17
C PRO A 172 -5.64 0.71 -7.85
N MET A 173 -4.50 0.05 -8.07
CA MET A 173 -3.38 0.62 -8.81
C MET A 173 -3.77 0.99 -10.24
N ALA A 174 -4.44 0.10 -10.95
CA ALA A 174 -4.90 0.38 -12.31
C ALA A 174 -5.83 1.61 -12.37
N LEU A 175 -6.76 1.72 -11.42
CA LEU A 175 -7.67 2.87 -11.31
C LEU A 175 -6.93 4.17 -10.97
N LEU A 176 -5.92 4.12 -10.11
CA LEU A 176 -5.10 5.28 -9.78
C LEU A 176 -4.26 5.74 -10.98
N MET A 177 -3.66 4.82 -11.73
CA MET A 177 -2.94 5.17 -12.96
C MET A 177 -3.87 5.80 -13.99
N LEU A 178 -5.08 5.26 -14.15
CA LEU A 178 -6.11 5.86 -15.00
C LEU A 178 -6.50 7.27 -14.53
N ARG A 179 -6.66 7.47 -13.21
CA ARG A 179 -6.93 8.79 -12.62
C ARG A 179 -5.81 9.80 -12.88
N GLU A 180 -4.58 9.33 -13.00
CA GLU A 180 -3.40 10.14 -13.38
C GLU A 180 -3.20 10.24 -14.91
N ASN A 181 -4.23 9.90 -15.70
CA ASN A 181 -4.30 9.98 -17.16
C ASN A 181 -3.37 9.02 -17.93
N ALA A 182 -2.98 7.88 -17.33
CA ALA A 182 -2.29 6.82 -18.06
C ALA A 182 -3.27 5.96 -18.88
N THR A 183 -2.81 5.40 -19.99
CA THR A 183 -3.45 4.24 -20.63
C THR A 183 -3.08 3.00 -19.82
N VAL A 184 -4.05 2.17 -19.41
CA VAL A 184 -3.78 1.08 -18.47
C VAL A 184 -4.16 -0.29 -19.04
N THR A 185 -3.23 -1.24 -18.97
CA THR A 185 -3.48 -2.67 -19.21
C THR A 185 -3.29 -3.45 -17.91
N ILE A 186 -4.26 -4.30 -17.56
CA ILE A 186 -4.19 -5.17 -16.38
C ILE A 186 -3.89 -6.61 -16.83
N CYS A 187 -2.77 -7.16 -16.38
CA CYS A 187 -2.35 -8.53 -16.66
C CYS A 187 -2.49 -9.43 -15.43
N HIS A 188 -2.64 -10.73 -15.64
CA HIS A 188 -2.76 -11.74 -14.58
C HIS A 188 -2.37 -13.14 -15.08
N SER A 189 -2.52 -14.15 -14.22
CA SER A 189 -2.17 -15.56 -14.50
C SER A 189 -2.87 -16.24 -15.68
N ARG A 190 -3.80 -15.54 -16.34
CA ARG A 190 -4.53 -16.04 -17.52
C ARG A 190 -4.32 -15.13 -18.75
N THR A 191 -3.39 -14.18 -18.65
CA THR A 191 -3.03 -13.32 -19.77
C THR A 191 -2.15 -14.12 -20.72
N GLU A 192 -2.59 -14.24 -21.97
CA GLU A 192 -1.78 -14.75 -23.07
C GLU A 192 -0.79 -13.66 -23.52
N ASN A 193 0.37 -14.08 -24.05
CA ASN A 193 1.40 -13.17 -24.57
C ASN A 193 1.84 -12.09 -23.56
N LEU A 194 2.01 -12.50 -22.29
CA LEU A 194 2.32 -11.59 -21.20
C LEU A 194 3.60 -10.79 -21.45
N LYS A 195 4.64 -11.41 -22.04
CA LYS A 195 5.93 -10.77 -22.30
C LYS A 195 5.79 -9.64 -23.31
N GLU A 196 5.05 -9.91 -24.39
CA GLU A 196 4.79 -8.98 -25.47
C GLU A 196 4.04 -7.75 -24.93
N ILE A 197 2.99 -7.96 -24.14
CA ILE A 197 2.23 -6.87 -23.51
C ILE A 197 3.13 -6.04 -22.58
N CYS A 198 3.97 -6.69 -21.77
CA CYS A 198 4.86 -5.97 -20.85
C CYS A 198 5.92 -5.14 -21.60
N LYS A 199 6.33 -5.55 -22.81
CA LYS A 199 7.27 -4.82 -23.67
C LYS A 199 6.68 -3.55 -24.29
N GLU A 200 5.37 -3.34 -24.19
CA GLU A 200 4.74 -2.09 -24.61
C GLU A 200 4.78 -1.01 -23.51
N ALA A 201 4.92 -1.44 -22.25
CA ALA A 201 4.79 -0.61 -21.06
C ALA A 201 5.87 0.47 -20.95
N ASP A 202 5.45 1.73 -20.84
CA ASP A 202 6.32 2.81 -20.38
C ASP A 202 6.52 2.73 -18.85
N ILE A 203 5.49 2.28 -18.13
CA ILE A 203 5.51 2.04 -16.69
C ILE A 203 5.01 0.62 -16.41
N LEU A 204 5.90 -0.23 -15.90
CA LEU A 204 5.60 -1.62 -15.54
C LEU A 204 5.47 -1.74 -14.01
N ILE A 205 4.29 -2.08 -13.52
CA ILE A 205 4.02 -2.31 -12.09
C ILE A 205 3.81 -3.81 -11.86
N VAL A 206 4.65 -4.42 -11.05
CA VAL A 206 4.65 -5.88 -10.81
C VAL A 206 4.20 -6.17 -9.38
N ALA A 207 3.06 -6.84 -9.24
CA ALA A 207 2.43 -7.20 -7.96
C ALA A 207 1.82 -8.61 -8.03
N ILE A 208 2.64 -9.61 -8.33
CA ILE A 208 2.21 -11.00 -8.55
C ILE A 208 2.57 -11.94 -7.40
N GLY A 209 3.45 -11.51 -6.49
CA GLY A 209 3.83 -12.32 -5.34
C GLY A 209 4.58 -13.59 -5.74
N LYS A 210 5.46 -13.51 -6.74
CA LYS A 210 6.32 -14.60 -7.19
C LYS A 210 7.76 -14.12 -7.29
N PRO A 211 8.68 -14.61 -6.44
CA PRO A 211 10.03 -14.09 -6.38
C PRO A 211 10.75 -14.22 -7.73
N ARG A 212 11.37 -13.13 -8.18
CA ARG A 212 12.27 -13.10 -9.35
C ARG A 212 11.66 -13.62 -10.67
N TYR A 213 10.33 -13.55 -10.82
CA TYR A 213 9.62 -14.07 -11.98
C TYR A 213 9.81 -13.20 -13.23
N ILE A 214 9.73 -11.88 -13.09
CA ILE A 214 9.89 -10.91 -14.20
C ILE A 214 11.37 -10.61 -14.38
N GLY A 215 11.87 -10.62 -15.61
CA GLY A 215 13.21 -10.10 -15.89
C GLY A 215 13.31 -9.42 -17.25
N ALA A 216 14.52 -9.38 -17.82
CA ALA A 216 14.85 -8.52 -18.96
C ALA A 216 13.92 -8.66 -20.18
N ASP A 217 13.44 -9.88 -20.42
CA ASP A 217 12.57 -10.25 -21.53
C ASP A 217 11.15 -9.68 -21.43
N TYR A 218 10.75 -9.13 -20.28
CA TYR A 218 9.46 -8.46 -20.08
C TYR A 218 9.54 -6.93 -20.17
N ILE A 219 10.72 -6.36 -20.10
CA ILE A 219 10.89 -4.92 -19.81
C ILE A 219 11.22 -4.16 -21.10
N LYS A 220 10.40 -3.17 -21.46
CA LYS A 220 10.70 -2.23 -22.56
C LYS A 220 11.95 -1.41 -22.23
N GLU A 221 12.80 -1.17 -23.23
CA GLU A 221 13.96 -0.29 -23.06
C GLU A 221 13.53 1.11 -22.61
N GLY A 222 14.15 1.62 -21.54
CA GLY A 222 13.81 2.91 -20.96
C GLY A 222 12.53 2.93 -20.12
N ALA A 223 11.89 1.80 -19.84
CA ALA A 223 10.70 1.75 -18.98
C ALA A 223 11.00 2.13 -17.52
N VAL A 224 9.95 2.55 -16.82
CA VAL A 224 9.93 2.65 -15.35
C VAL A 224 9.43 1.32 -14.78
N VAL A 225 10.18 0.74 -13.84
CA VAL A 225 9.83 -0.55 -13.23
C VAL A 225 9.54 -0.36 -11.73
N ILE A 226 8.31 -0.67 -11.34
CA ILE A 226 7.85 -0.68 -9.94
C ILE A 226 7.64 -2.13 -9.51
N ASP A 227 8.48 -2.59 -8.59
CA ASP A 227 8.41 -3.92 -7.98
C ASP A 227 7.74 -3.82 -6.61
N VAL A 228 6.53 -4.37 -6.51
CA VAL A 228 5.71 -4.39 -5.29
C VAL A 228 6.00 -5.64 -4.46
N GLY A 229 6.58 -6.68 -5.06
CA GLY A 229 6.86 -7.95 -4.40
C GLY A 229 7.83 -7.80 -3.24
N ILE A 230 7.57 -8.54 -2.15
CA ILE A 230 8.49 -8.65 -1.02
C ILE A 230 8.51 -10.12 -0.60
N HIS A 231 9.65 -10.76 -0.84
CA HIS A 231 9.89 -12.18 -0.56
C HIS A 231 11.17 -12.34 0.25
N ARG A 232 11.30 -13.46 0.94
CA ARG A 232 12.58 -13.91 1.51
C ARG A 232 13.12 -15.03 0.65
N ASN A 233 14.37 -14.91 0.20
CA ASN A 233 15.05 -15.99 -0.50
C ASN A 233 15.60 -17.04 0.48
N GLU A 234 16.26 -18.09 -0.04
CA GLU A 234 16.86 -19.17 0.75
C GLU A 234 17.92 -18.67 1.75
N GLU A 235 18.58 -17.55 1.44
CA GLU A 235 19.55 -16.88 2.32
C GLU A 235 18.90 -15.89 3.32
N ASN A 236 17.56 -15.89 3.40
CA ASN A 236 16.77 -14.98 4.23
C ASN A 236 16.93 -13.48 3.88
N LYS A 237 17.44 -13.17 2.69
CA LYS A 237 17.51 -11.81 2.13
C LYS A 237 16.20 -11.46 1.44
N LEU A 238 15.83 -10.19 1.49
CA LEU A 238 14.62 -9.69 0.82
C LEU A 238 14.86 -9.53 -0.68
N CYS A 239 13.91 -9.99 -1.49
CA CYS A 239 13.88 -9.79 -2.94
C CYS A 239 12.45 -9.53 -3.43
N GLY A 240 12.31 -9.00 -4.65
CA GLY A 240 11.02 -8.69 -5.24
C GLY A 240 10.54 -9.69 -6.29
N ASP A 241 9.50 -9.32 -7.01
CA ASP A 241 8.97 -10.10 -8.14
C ASP A 241 9.85 -9.97 -9.40
N VAL A 242 10.73 -8.96 -9.44
CA VAL A 242 11.61 -8.63 -10.56
C VAL A 242 13.05 -9.07 -10.28
N ARG A 243 13.72 -9.62 -11.31
CA ARG A 243 15.17 -9.82 -11.34
C ARG A 243 15.85 -8.46 -11.47
N PHE A 244 16.09 -7.82 -10.33
CA PHE A 244 16.59 -6.45 -10.23
C PHE A 244 17.83 -6.20 -11.09
N GLU A 245 18.79 -7.12 -11.04
CA GLU A 245 20.08 -6.97 -11.71
C GLU A 245 19.94 -6.94 -13.24
N GLU A 246 18.97 -7.69 -13.79
CA GLU A 246 18.64 -7.67 -15.22
C GLU A 246 17.86 -6.40 -15.60
N ALA A 247 16.88 -6.04 -14.77
CA ALA A 247 15.98 -4.92 -15.02
C ALA A 247 16.71 -3.56 -14.98
N GLU A 248 17.66 -3.39 -14.06
CA GLU A 248 18.45 -2.16 -13.91
C GLU A 248 19.28 -1.81 -15.16
N GLN A 249 19.63 -2.81 -15.99
CA GLN A 249 20.37 -2.57 -17.22
C GLN A 249 19.50 -2.01 -18.35
N ILE A 250 18.18 -2.16 -18.26
CA ILE A 250 17.22 -1.86 -19.34
C ILE A 250 16.32 -0.68 -18.99
N ALA A 251 15.86 -0.62 -17.73
CA ALA A 251 14.94 0.39 -17.25
C ALA A 251 15.59 1.79 -17.20
N SER A 252 14.78 2.83 -17.33
CA SER A 252 15.20 4.20 -17.00
C SER A 252 15.12 4.47 -15.50
N TYR A 253 14.14 3.87 -14.83
CA TYR A 253 13.96 3.93 -13.38
C TYR A 253 13.55 2.58 -12.81
N ILE A 254 13.98 2.27 -11.59
CA ILE A 254 13.58 1.03 -10.90
C ILE A 254 13.47 1.23 -9.39
N THR A 255 12.45 0.62 -8.78
CA THR A 255 12.37 0.52 -7.31
C THR A 255 13.22 -0.64 -6.79
N PRO A 256 14.04 -0.45 -5.75
CA PRO A 256 14.77 -1.54 -5.12
C PRO A 256 13.86 -2.35 -4.19
N VAL A 257 14.16 -3.63 -4.02
CA VAL A 257 13.56 -4.45 -2.97
C VAL A 257 14.69 -5.04 -2.11
N PRO A 258 14.78 -4.69 -0.81
CA PRO A 258 13.88 -3.80 -0.06
C PRO A 258 14.19 -2.30 -0.28
N GLY A 259 13.23 -1.44 0.06
CA GLY A 259 13.44 0.01 0.13
C GLY A 259 12.75 0.85 -0.94
N GLY A 260 12.03 0.21 -1.86
CA GLY A 260 11.12 0.85 -2.82
C GLY A 260 9.72 1.00 -2.25
N VAL A 261 8.80 0.12 -2.65
CA VAL A 261 7.37 0.27 -2.38
C VAL A 261 7.00 0.07 -0.89
N GLY A 262 7.60 -0.88 -0.19
CA GLY A 262 7.22 -1.23 1.20
C GLY A 262 7.19 -0.05 2.19
N PRO A 263 8.25 0.80 2.29
CA PRO A 263 8.23 1.99 3.13
C PRO A 263 7.11 2.98 2.83
N MET A 264 6.64 3.02 1.58
CA MET A 264 5.57 3.94 1.15
C MET A 264 4.20 3.50 1.66
N THR A 265 3.95 2.19 1.75
CA THR A 265 2.70 1.67 2.32
C THR A 265 2.47 2.20 3.73
N ILE A 266 3.50 2.22 4.58
CA ILE A 266 3.39 2.77 5.94
C ILE A 266 3.22 4.30 5.91
N ALA A 267 3.96 5.01 5.05
CA ALA A 267 3.82 6.46 4.94
C ALA A 267 2.40 6.87 4.49
N MET A 268 1.81 6.13 3.55
CA MET A 268 0.45 6.42 3.08
C MET A 268 -0.62 6.02 4.09
N LEU A 269 -0.40 4.98 4.91
CA LEU A 269 -1.27 4.70 6.05
C LEU A 269 -1.30 5.90 7.03
N MET A 270 -0.13 6.47 7.34
CA MET A 270 -0.05 7.66 8.19
C MET A 270 -0.75 8.86 7.53
N HIS A 271 -0.54 9.05 6.23
CA HIS A 271 -1.22 10.08 5.46
C HIS A 271 -2.75 9.95 5.56
N ASN A 272 -3.28 8.75 5.34
CA ASN A 272 -4.72 8.49 5.45
C ASN A 272 -5.24 8.73 6.87
N CYS A 273 -4.48 8.40 7.93
CA CYS A 273 -4.85 8.73 9.30
C CYS A 273 -4.95 10.25 9.53
N VAL A 274 -3.98 11.01 9.02
CA VAL A 274 -3.98 12.48 9.12
C VAL A 274 -5.13 13.07 8.30
N ASP A 275 -5.46 12.52 7.14
CA ASP A 275 -6.63 12.93 6.36
C ASP A 275 -7.95 12.60 7.08
N ALA A 276 -8.04 11.46 7.77
CA ALA A 276 -9.20 11.13 8.60
C ALA A 276 -9.42 12.19 9.69
N MET A 277 -8.33 12.63 10.33
CA MET A 277 -8.36 13.72 11.32
C MET A 277 -8.80 15.08 10.70
N LYS A 278 -8.56 15.31 9.41
CA LYS A 278 -9.03 16.54 8.73
C LYS A 278 -10.53 16.52 8.48
N LEU A 279 -11.04 15.37 8.06
CA LEU A 279 -12.39 15.21 7.55
C LEU A 279 -13.42 14.96 8.66
N TYR A 280 -12.99 14.34 9.77
CA TYR A 280 -13.90 13.77 10.77
C TYR A 280 -13.61 14.20 12.23
N SER A 281 -12.73 15.19 12.44
CA SER A 281 -12.44 15.81 13.76
C SER A 281 -12.94 17.23 13.89
#